data_AF-R7UC16-F1
#
_entry.id   AF-R7UC16-F1
#
_cell.length_a   1.000
_cell.length_b   1.000
_cell.length_c   1.000
_cell.angle_alpha   90.00
_cell.angle_beta   90.00
_cell.angle_gamma   90.00
#
_symmetry.space_group_name_H-M   'P 1'
#
loop_
_entity.id
_entity.type
_entity.pdbx_description
1 polymer ?
#
loop_
_entity_poly.entity_id
_entity_poly.type
_entity_poly.pdbx_seq_one_letter_code
_entity_poly.pdbx_strand_id
1 'polypeptide(L)'
;MPRDPQWGSQNGAKTRYFSDVWGAEYEMASFPFSLRSSGSRTLQNHNVPCAVCRAKTRASVLMVPARQECHEGWTREYSGYLTSGYKGHAGRFQYACMDAAPEVLAAGHLNEDGALFYHVEGVCGSLPCPPYINGRELTCVVCTK
;
A
#
# COMPACT_ATOMS: atom_id res chain seq x y z
N MET A 1 -2.23 9.56 8.89
CA MET A 1 -2.15 10.87 9.58
C MET A 1 -2.02 10.65 11.09
N PRO A 2 -1.39 11.57 11.85
CA PRO A 2 -1.37 11.50 13.31
C PRO A 2 -2.80 11.49 13.88
N ARG A 3 -3.01 10.74 14.98
CA ARG A 3 -4.30 10.73 15.68
C ARG A 3 -4.57 12.02 16.46
N ASP A 4 -3.53 12.82 16.71
CA ASP A 4 -3.56 14.10 17.40
C ASP A 4 -2.99 15.19 16.49
N PRO A 5 -3.82 15.78 15.60
CA PRO A 5 -3.38 16.80 14.66
C PRO A 5 -3.18 18.15 15.35
N GLN A 6 -2.09 18.84 15.01
CA GLN A 6 -1.84 20.22 15.43
C GLN A 6 -2.26 21.19 14.34
N TRP A 7 -2.89 22.31 14.71
CA TRP A 7 -3.40 23.31 13.78
C TRP A 7 -2.68 24.65 13.98
N GLY A 8 -2.33 25.31 12.87
CA GLY A 8 -1.84 26.69 12.88
C GLY A 8 -2.97 27.72 12.96
N SER A 9 -2.67 28.97 12.58
CA SER A 9 -3.67 30.05 12.51
C SER A 9 -4.76 29.73 11.50
N GLN A 10 -6.02 29.82 11.94
CA GLN A 10 -7.19 29.56 11.10
C GLN A 10 -7.70 30.85 10.46
N ASN A 11 -7.78 30.90 9.13
CA ASN A 11 -8.34 32.04 8.40
C ASN A 11 -9.81 31.83 8.00
N GLY A 12 -10.45 30.73 8.41
CA GLY A 12 -11.88 30.43 8.20
C GLY A 12 -12.36 30.33 6.74
N ALA A 13 -11.49 30.62 5.77
CA ALA A 13 -11.84 30.66 4.37
C ALA A 13 -11.90 29.25 3.77
N LYS A 14 -13.11 28.78 3.45
CA LYS A 14 -13.31 27.64 2.56
C LYS A 14 -13.18 28.16 1.12
N THR A 15 -12.03 27.92 0.48
CA THR A 15 -11.84 28.29 -0.93
C THR A 15 -11.72 27.04 -1.79
N ARG A 16 -12.18 27.12 -3.05
CA ARG A 16 -12.10 26.01 -4.03
C ARG A 16 -10.71 25.83 -4.64
N TYR A 17 -9.71 26.56 -4.15
CA TYR A 17 -8.36 26.60 -4.71
C TYR A 17 -7.31 25.92 -3.82
N PHE A 18 -7.74 25.27 -2.73
CA PHE A 18 -6.86 24.53 -1.83
C PHE A 18 -6.84 23.04 -2.18
N SER A 19 -5.77 22.36 -1.78
CA SER A 19 -5.60 20.93 -1.93
C SER A 19 -6.17 20.19 -0.72
N ASP A 20 -6.77 19.03 -0.97
CA ASP A 20 -7.27 18.14 0.07
C ASP A 20 -6.27 17.00 0.36
N VAL A 21 -6.34 16.46 1.58
CA VAL A 21 -5.68 15.22 1.94
C VAL A 21 -6.74 14.25 2.44
N TRP A 22 -6.90 13.15 1.73
CA TRP A 22 -7.84 12.08 2.04
C TRP A 22 -7.14 10.90 2.74
N GLY A 23 -7.96 10.01 3.30
CA GLY A 23 -7.51 8.69 3.73
C GLY A 23 -7.02 7.85 2.54
N ALA A 24 -6.52 6.64 2.85
CA ALA A 24 -6.16 5.67 1.83
C ALA A 24 -7.10 4.48 1.88
N GLU A 25 -7.41 3.91 0.71
CA GLU A 25 -8.38 2.84 0.52
C GLU A 25 -7.76 1.68 -0.26
N TYR A 26 -8.14 0.47 0.12
CA TYR A 26 -7.84 -0.71 -0.66
C TYR A 26 -8.87 -0.85 -1.79
N GLU A 27 -8.38 -0.99 -3.01
CA GLU A 27 -9.22 -1.16 -4.21
C GLU A 27 -9.07 -2.58 -4.76
N MET A 28 -9.46 -3.54 -3.92
CA MET A 28 -9.21 -4.95 -4.17
C MET A 28 -10.44 -5.83 -3.87
N ALA A 29 -11.19 -6.13 -4.92
CA ALA A 29 -12.43 -6.91 -4.85
C ALA A 29 -12.22 -8.41 -4.56
N SER A 30 -11.04 -8.95 -4.82
CA SER A 30 -10.66 -10.34 -4.60
C SER A 30 -9.16 -10.47 -4.35
N PHE A 31 -8.69 -11.69 -4.03
CA PHE A 31 -7.29 -12.20 -4.02
C PHE A 31 -6.20 -11.16 -4.40
N PRO A 32 -5.12 -10.98 -3.61
CA PRO A 32 -4.31 -12.07 -3.05
C PRO A 32 -4.10 -12.09 -1.53
N PHE A 33 -4.99 -11.44 -0.77
CA PHE A 33 -4.89 -11.36 0.69
C PHE A 33 -5.91 -12.26 1.39
N SER A 34 -5.54 -12.71 2.58
CA SER A 34 -6.47 -13.30 3.55
C SER A 34 -6.65 -12.32 4.71
N LEU A 35 -7.85 -11.77 4.85
CA LEU A 35 -8.20 -10.92 6.00
C LEU A 35 -8.15 -11.77 7.28
N ARG A 36 -7.24 -11.42 8.21
CA ARG A 36 -7.05 -12.16 9.47
C ARG A 36 -8.29 -12.15 10.38
N SER A 37 -9.23 -11.22 10.19
CA SER A 37 -10.22 -10.92 11.23
C SER A 37 -11.64 -10.55 10.78
N SER A 38 -11.99 -10.55 9.48
CA SER A 38 -13.29 -9.97 9.07
C SER A 38 -14.30 -10.90 8.40
N GLY A 39 -13.95 -12.14 8.02
CA GLY A 39 -14.88 -12.99 7.24
C GLY A 39 -15.27 -12.40 5.86
N SER A 40 -14.85 -11.17 5.55
CA SER A 40 -14.99 -10.54 4.25
C SER A 40 -13.96 -11.15 3.30
N ARG A 41 -14.42 -11.48 2.09
CA ARG A 41 -13.57 -11.98 0.99
C ARG A 41 -12.93 -10.84 0.19
N THR A 42 -13.19 -9.60 0.57
CA THR A 42 -12.81 -8.40 -0.19
C THR A 42 -12.29 -7.31 0.74
N LEU A 43 -11.29 -6.58 0.26
CA LEU A 43 -10.80 -5.34 0.88
C LEU A 43 -11.36 -4.10 0.19
N GLN A 44 -12.15 -4.25 -0.86
CA GLN A 44 -12.71 -3.14 -1.62
C GLN A 44 -13.27 -2.06 -0.67
N ASN A 45 -12.87 -0.81 -0.93
CA ASN A 45 -13.25 0.41 -0.21
C ASN A 45 -12.82 0.44 1.26
N HIS A 46 -12.10 -0.56 1.78
CA HIS A 46 -11.67 -0.54 3.18
C HIS A 46 -10.55 0.46 3.38
N ASN A 47 -10.61 1.20 4.49
CA ASN A 47 -9.56 2.13 4.86
C ASN A 47 -8.26 1.37 5.21
N VAL A 48 -7.15 1.87 4.71
CA VAL A 48 -5.80 1.34 4.91
C VAL A 48 -5.22 1.90 6.22
N PRO A 49 -5.06 1.09 7.28
CA PRO A 49 -4.35 1.52 8.48
C PRO A 49 -2.85 1.67 8.19
N CYS A 50 -2.19 2.52 8.99
CA CYS A 50 -0.74 2.68 8.93
C CYS A 50 -0.13 2.59 10.33
N ALA A 51 1.08 2.02 10.41
CA ALA A 51 1.91 2.00 11.61
C ALA A 51 3.31 2.50 11.28
N VAL A 52 3.96 3.14 12.24
CA VAL A 52 5.36 3.58 12.13
C VAL A 52 6.18 2.81 13.16
N CYS A 53 7.16 2.06 12.66
CA CYS A 53 8.02 1.22 13.49
C CYS A 53 9.46 1.75 13.47
N ARG A 54 10.18 1.56 14.59
CA ARG A 54 11.61 1.87 14.68
C ARG A 54 12.39 0.59 14.97
N ALA A 55 13.24 0.18 14.03
CA ALA A 55 14.24 -0.84 14.30
C ALA A 55 15.37 -0.25 15.16
N LYS A 56 15.76 -0.95 16.24
CA LYS A 56 16.73 -0.43 17.21
C LYS A 56 18.17 -0.43 16.68
N THR A 57 18.54 -1.47 15.94
CA THR A 57 19.94 -1.73 15.53
C THR A 57 20.12 -1.77 14.02
N ARG A 58 19.04 -1.59 13.25
CA ARG A 58 19.04 -1.67 11.79
C ARG A 58 18.54 -0.34 11.25
N ALA A 59 19.42 0.38 10.55
CA ALA A 59 19.18 1.76 10.10
C ALA A 59 18.72 1.82 8.65
N SER A 60 19.00 0.79 7.85
CA SER A 60 18.64 0.76 6.44
C SER A 60 17.35 -0.02 6.23
N VAL A 61 16.50 0.48 5.34
CA VAL A 61 15.27 -0.20 4.87
C VAL A 61 15.37 -0.40 3.37
N LEU A 62 15.00 -1.59 2.90
CA LEU A 62 14.96 -1.94 1.48
C LEU A 62 13.66 -2.66 1.17
N MET A 63 12.91 -2.16 0.19
CA MET A 63 11.83 -2.90 -0.45
C MET A 63 12.38 -3.59 -1.68
N VAL A 64 12.20 -4.91 -1.79
CA VAL A 64 12.55 -5.69 -2.98
C VAL A 64 11.26 -6.11 -3.70
N PRO A 65 10.98 -5.57 -4.90
CA PRO A 65 9.81 -5.97 -5.68
C PRO A 65 9.99 -7.35 -6.31
N ALA A 66 8.88 -8.02 -6.60
CA ALA A 66 8.78 -9.37 -7.18
C ALA A 66 9.55 -10.45 -6.39
N ARG A 67 9.70 -10.28 -5.07
CA ARG A 67 10.42 -11.18 -4.16
C ARG A 67 9.64 -11.32 -2.86
N GLN A 68 9.70 -12.50 -2.24
CA GLN A 68 9.14 -12.74 -0.89
C GLN A 68 10.24 -12.90 0.18
N GLU A 69 11.51 -12.89 -0.25
CA GLU A 69 12.67 -13.13 0.59
C GLU A 69 13.73 -12.05 0.37
N CYS A 70 14.33 -11.61 1.47
CA CYS A 70 15.40 -10.63 1.49
C CYS A 70 16.70 -11.20 0.92
N HIS A 71 17.62 -10.29 0.54
CA HIS A 71 18.99 -10.68 0.22
C HIS A 71 19.72 -11.21 1.46
N GLU A 72 20.80 -11.95 1.25
CA GLU A 72 21.62 -12.47 2.35
C GLU A 72 22.10 -11.35 3.29
N GLY A 73 22.05 -11.61 4.60
CA GLY A 73 22.44 -10.66 5.64
C GLY A 73 21.46 -9.51 5.88
N TRP A 74 20.28 -9.52 5.26
CA TRP A 74 19.17 -8.63 5.58
C TRP A 74 18.11 -9.35 6.42
N THR A 75 17.48 -8.62 7.33
CA THR A 75 16.37 -9.15 8.14
C THR A 75 15.05 -8.84 7.45
N ARG A 76 14.19 -9.85 7.26
CA ARG A 76 12.83 -9.64 6.75
C ARG A 76 11.96 -9.06 7.85
N GLU A 77 11.36 -7.90 7.59
CA GLU A 77 10.32 -7.33 8.45
C GLU A 77 8.94 -7.86 8.07
N TYR A 78 8.60 -7.84 6.77
CA TYR A 78 7.38 -8.47 6.25
C TYR A 78 7.46 -8.74 4.75
N SER A 79 6.51 -9.52 4.23
CA SER A 79 6.34 -9.82 2.80
C SER A 79 4.87 -9.75 2.40
N GLY A 80 4.62 -9.42 1.15
CA GLY A 80 3.28 -9.44 0.59
C GLY A 80 3.27 -9.06 -0.88
N TYR A 81 2.45 -8.09 -1.26
CA TYR A 81 2.19 -7.74 -2.65
C TYR A 81 2.49 -6.27 -2.94
N LEU A 82 3.05 -6.04 -4.12
CA LEU A 82 3.35 -4.72 -4.61
C LEU A 82 2.04 -4.03 -5.01
N THR A 83 1.86 -2.80 -4.54
CA THR A 83 0.67 -2.00 -4.77
C THR A 83 1.02 -0.61 -5.29
N SER A 84 0.07 0.02 -5.95
CA SER A 84 0.18 1.38 -6.50
C SER A 84 -1.22 1.95 -6.74
N GLY A 85 -1.32 3.25 -7.05
CA GLY A 85 -2.55 3.83 -7.58
C GLY A 85 -2.94 3.27 -8.95
N TYR A 86 -4.19 3.52 -9.35
CA TYR A 86 -4.73 3.04 -10.62
C TYR A 86 -3.97 3.62 -11.81
N LYS A 87 -3.59 2.75 -12.75
CA LYS A 87 -2.84 3.15 -13.96
C LYS A 87 -3.55 4.18 -14.85
N GLY A 88 -4.87 4.33 -14.73
CA GLY A 88 -5.65 5.32 -15.48
C GLY A 88 -5.85 6.66 -14.75
N HIS A 89 -5.49 6.77 -13.48
CA HIS A 89 -5.60 8.02 -12.73
C HIS A 89 -4.43 8.95 -13.07
N ALA A 90 -4.72 10.23 -13.22
CA ALA A 90 -3.68 11.24 -13.41
C ALA A 90 -2.93 11.46 -12.09
N GLY A 91 -1.60 11.45 -12.14
CA GLY A 91 -0.77 11.69 -10.96
C GLY A 91 0.50 10.85 -10.96
N ARG A 92 1.33 11.04 -9.94
CA ARG A 92 2.51 10.20 -9.68
C ARG A 92 2.16 9.26 -8.54
N PHE A 93 2.13 7.97 -8.82
CA PHE A 93 2.01 6.94 -7.80
C PHE A 93 3.39 6.36 -7.50
N GLN A 94 3.59 5.98 -6.24
CA GLN A 94 4.74 5.22 -5.82
C GLN A 94 4.33 3.77 -5.60
N TYR A 95 5.24 2.85 -5.89
CA TYR A 95 5.06 1.46 -5.53
C TYR A 95 5.26 1.29 -4.02
N ALA A 96 4.30 0.68 -3.36
CA ALA A 96 4.37 0.31 -1.95
C ALA A 96 4.32 -1.21 -1.80
N CYS A 97 4.96 -1.73 -0.77
CA CYS A 97 4.83 -3.13 -0.40
C CYS A 97 3.78 -3.27 0.69
N MET A 98 2.68 -3.95 0.37
CA MET A 98 1.58 -4.19 1.30
C MET A 98 1.71 -5.60 1.87
N ASP A 99 1.49 -5.75 3.18
CA ASP A 99 1.58 -7.04 3.86
C ASP A 99 0.58 -8.06 3.27
N ALA A 100 0.96 -9.34 3.21
CA ALA A 100 0.09 -10.42 2.70
C ALA A 100 -1.18 -10.63 3.55
N ALA A 101 -1.14 -10.19 4.80
CA ALA A 101 -2.22 -10.24 5.77
C ALA A 101 -2.59 -8.80 6.22
N PRO A 102 -3.20 -8.00 5.33
CA PRO A 102 -3.54 -6.62 5.61
C PRO A 102 -4.57 -6.51 6.73
N GLU A 103 -4.44 -5.42 7.49
CA GLU A 103 -5.40 -5.03 8.53
C GLU A 103 -6.42 -4.05 7.95
N VAL A 104 -7.61 -4.03 8.55
CA VAL A 104 -8.68 -3.09 8.23
C VAL A 104 -9.14 -2.37 9.48
N LEU A 105 -9.53 -1.10 9.31
CA LEU A 105 -10.20 -0.36 10.37
C LEU A 105 -11.68 -0.75 10.42
N ALA A 106 -12.22 -0.98 11.61
CA ALA A 106 -13.63 -1.35 11.80
C ALA A 106 -14.63 -0.29 11.29
N ALA A 107 -14.18 0.95 11.08
CA ALA A 107 -15.04 2.11 10.85
C ALA A 107 -14.95 2.74 9.46
N GLY A 108 -14.40 2.07 8.43
CA GLY A 108 -14.25 2.69 7.12
C GLY A 108 -14.24 1.70 5.97
N HIS A 109 -15.38 1.62 5.27
CA HIS A 109 -15.57 0.86 4.03
C HIS A 109 -16.39 1.67 3.01
N LEU A 110 -16.22 3.00 3.01
CA LEU A 110 -16.88 3.89 2.06
C LEU A 110 -16.03 4.04 0.81
N ASN A 111 -16.64 4.39 -0.31
CA ASN A 111 -15.91 4.75 -1.51
C ASN A 111 -15.69 6.28 -1.53
N GLU A 112 -14.59 6.73 -0.93
CA GLU A 112 -14.20 8.15 -0.84
C GLU A 112 -13.25 8.56 -1.97
N ASP A 113 -12.69 7.58 -2.70
CA ASP A 113 -11.78 7.76 -3.83
C ASP A 113 -10.56 8.63 -3.47
N GLY A 114 -10.01 8.40 -2.27
CA GLY A 114 -8.86 9.11 -1.73
C GLY A 114 -7.52 8.65 -2.32
N ALA A 115 -6.59 8.22 -1.46
CA ALA A 115 -5.38 7.55 -1.90
C ALA A 115 -5.64 6.05 -2.13
N LEU A 116 -5.67 5.63 -3.37
CA LEU A 116 -6.08 4.27 -3.71
C LEU A 116 -4.90 3.30 -3.86
N PHE A 117 -5.06 2.08 -3.35
CA PHE A 117 -4.11 0.99 -3.53
C PHE A 117 -4.72 -0.17 -4.31
N TYR A 118 -4.19 -0.37 -5.53
CA TYR A 118 -4.43 -1.50 -6.40
C TYR A 118 -3.22 -2.43 -6.39
N HIS A 119 -3.43 -3.72 -6.64
CA HIS A 119 -2.34 -4.67 -6.89
C HIS A 119 -1.62 -4.32 -8.21
N VAL A 120 -0.32 -4.60 -8.23
CA VAL A 120 0.52 -4.39 -9.41
C VAL A 120 0.72 -5.71 -10.13
N GLU A 121 0.30 -5.75 -11.38
CA GLU A 121 0.52 -6.87 -12.28
C GLU A 121 1.77 -6.66 -13.13
N GLY A 122 2.52 -7.73 -13.40
CA GLY A 122 3.57 -7.72 -14.40
C GLY A 122 2.99 -7.71 -15.81
N VAL A 123 3.46 -6.79 -16.67
CA VAL A 123 3.05 -6.71 -18.08
C VAL A 123 4.24 -7.06 -18.96
N CYS A 124 4.10 -8.11 -19.77
CA CYS A 124 5.16 -8.53 -20.67
C CYS A 124 5.45 -7.48 -21.75
N GLY A 125 6.71 -7.43 -22.19
CA GLY A 125 7.20 -6.46 -23.17
C GLY A 125 8.59 -6.01 -22.75
N SER A 126 8.70 -4.81 -22.19
CA SER A 126 9.94 -4.37 -21.52
C SER A 126 10.25 -5.19 -20.27
N LEU A 127 9.24 -5.80 -19.64
CA LEU A 127 9.42 -6.83 -18.64
C LEU A 127 9.59 -8.19 -19.33
N PRO A 128 10.70 -8.91 -19.11
CA PRO A 128 10.97 -10.17 -19.80
C PRO A 128 10.02 -11.27 -19.33
N CYS A 129 9.42 -11.99 -20.28
CA CYS A 129 8.58 -13.14 -20.01
C CYS A 129 9.10 -14.33 -20.81
N PRO A 130 9.72 -15.36 -20.18
CA PRO A 130 9.98 -15.56 -18.75
C PRO A 130 11.10 -14.67 -18.15
N PRO A 131 11.24 -14.56 -16.80
CA PRO A 131 10.56 -15.33 -15.74
C PRO A 131 9.23 -14.73 -15.26
N TYR A 132 8.89 -13.52 -15.67
CA TYR A 132 7.60 -12.92 -15.33
C TYR A 132 6.47 -13.57 -16.15
N ILE A 133 5.25 -13.49 -15.60
CA ILE A 133 4.03 -13.99 -16.22
C ILE A 133 3.11 -12.80 -16.45
N ASN A 134 2.60 -12.65 -17.67
CA ASN A 134 1.72 -11.55 -18.03
C ASN A 134 0.46 -11.52 -17.16
N GLY A 135 0.10 -10.35 -16.63
CA GLY A 135 -1.09 -10.15 -15.81
C GLY A 135 -0.99 -10.75 -14.41
N ARG A 136 0.19 -11.20 -13.97
CA ARG A 136 0.36 -11.79 -12.64
C ARG A 136 0.77 -10.74 -11.61
N GLU A 137 0.14 -10.78 -10.44
CA GLU A 137 0.44 -9.91 -9.32
C GLU A 137 1.88 -10.10 -8.84
N LEU A 138 2.57 -8.98 -8.62
CA LEU A 138 3.96 -8.98 -8.16
C LEU A 138 4.00 -8.99 -6.63
N THR A 139 4.77 -9.92 -6.08
CA THR A 139 5.06 -9.95 -4.65
C THR A 139 6.06 -8.86 -4.26
N CYS A 140 6.28 -8.67 -2.96
CA CYS A 140 7.31 -7.79 -2.45
C CYS A 140 7.73 -8.22 -1.03
N VAL A 141 8.90 -7.75 -0.61
CA VAL A 141 9.41 -7.95 0.73
C VAL A 141 10.07 -6.66 1.22
N VAL A 142 9.84 -6.32 2.49
CA VAL A 142 10.52 -5.21 3.16
C VAL A 142 11.53 -5.79 4.14
N CYS A 143 12.75 -5.29 4.01
CA CYS A 143 13.95 -5.80 4.66
C CYS A 143 14.65 -4.66 5.40
N THR A 144 15.34 -4.98 6.49
CA THR A 144 16.17 -4.03 7.23
C THR A 144 17.58 -4.55 7.49
N LYS A 145 18.52 -3.63 7.67
CA LYS A 145 19.92 -3.93 8.01
C LYS A 145 20.53 -2.88 8.93
#